data_AF-X0V780-F1
#
_entry.id   AF-X0V780-F1
#
_cell.length_a   1.000
_cell.length_b   1.000
_cell.length_c   1.000
_cell.angle_alpha   90.00
_cell.angle_beta   90.00
_cell.angle_gamma   90.00
#
_symmetry.space_group_name_H-M   'P 1'
#
loop_
_entity.id
_entity.type
_entity.pdbx_description
1 polymer ?
#
loop_
_entity_poly.entity_id
_entity_poly.type
_entity_poly.pdbx_seq_one_letter_code
_entity_poly.pdbx_strand_id
1 'polypeptide(L)'
;MIKSKTAKILILTGIFPPDIGGPATQLDSLIKQLIKQGYQVRVLTFGQKDHKYPYQVNRVSHKWPLFFENLIYLIKGLILSFKTDIIYNQDLYTSGITSLIIKKVLKKKLVTRFVEDPTFETGSFSKIRKSILFNSDKIIVVSNYIKEIVLK
;
A
#
# COMPACT_ATOMS: atom_id res chain seq x y z
N MET A 1 -23.24 20.18 16.21
CA MET A 1 -21.90 19.55 16.28
C MET A 1 -21.56 18.94 14.93
N ILE A 2 -20.78 19.63 14.10
CA ILE A 2 -20.31 19.08 12.82
C ILE A 2 -19.15 18.13 13.16
N LYS A 3 -19.37 16.81 13.12
CA LYS A 3 -18.28 15.84 13.21
C LYS A 3 -17.33 16.10 12.03
N SER A 4 -16.12 16.57 12.32
CA SER A 4 -15.02 16.60 11.35
C SER A 4 -14.93 15.22 10.67
N LYS A 5 -14.96 15.18 9.34
CA LYS A 5 -14.93 13.93 8.57
C LYS A 5 -13.59 13.24 8.83
N THR A 6 -13.61 12.16 9.61
CA THR A 6 -12.46 11.27 9.77
C THR A 6 -12.04 10.71 8.42
N ALA A 7 -10.83 11.05 7.96
CA ALA A 7 -10.28 10.54 6.72
C ALA A 7 -9.97 9.03 6.83
N LYS A 8 -10.28 8.30 5.77
CA LYS A 8 -10.14 6.84 5.70
C LYS A 8 -8.99 6.48 4.76
N ILE A 9 -8.04 5.69 5.23
CA ILE A 9 -6.88 5.26 4.44
C ILE A 9 -6.88 3.73 4.28
N LEU A 10 -6.72 3.28 3.04
CA LEU A 10 -6.45 1.89 2.71
C LEU A 10 -4.94 1.74 2.46
N ILE A 11 -4.30 0.93 3.27
CA ILE A 11 -2.91 0.54 3.11
C ILE A 11 -2.87 -0.73 2.26
N LEU A 12 -2.06 -0.70 1.20
CA LEU A 12 -1.78 -1.85 0.35
C LEU A 12 -0.32 -2.26 0.57
N THR A 13 -0.08 -3.53 0.90
CA THR A 13 1.27 -4.04 1.13
C THR A 13 1.38 -5.54 0.85
N GLY A 14 2.51 -5.97 0.27
CA GLY A 14 2.80 -7.38 0.08
C GLY A 14 2.99 -8.17 1.38
N ILE A 15 3.51 -7.54 2.45
CA ILE A 15 3.92 -8.20 3.70
C ILE A 15 3.46 -7.40 4.91
N PHE A 16 2.87 -8.08 5.89
CA PHE A 16 2.37 -7.44 7.12
C PHE A 16 2.44 -8.40 8.31
N PRO A 17 2.68 -7.93 9.56
CA PRO A 17 2.80 -8.81 10.72
C PRO A 17 1.57 -9.72 10.87
N PRO A 18 1.73 -11.03 11.14
CA PRO A 18 2.88 -11.67 11.80
C PRO A 18 4.03 -12.06 10.88
N ASP A 19 3.91 -11.83 9.56
CA ASP A 19 4.97 -12.15 8.62
C ASP A 19 6.19 -11.25 8.91
N ILE A 20 7.37 -11.85 9.07
CA ILE A 20 8.58 -11.15 9.50
C ILE A 20 9.19 -10.43 8.29
N GLY A 21 9.47 -9.14 8.45
CA GLY A 21 10.18 -8.34 7.44
C GLY A 21 10.30 -6.88 7.86
N GLY A 22 11.36 -6.21 7.42
CA GLY A 22 11.61 -4.79 7.73
C GLY A 22 10.42 -3.86 7.41
N PRO A 23 9.79 -3.96 6.22
CA PRO A 23 8.62 -3.16 5.87
C PRO A 23 7.39 -3.42 6.74
N ALA A 24 7.24 -4.64 7.29
CA ALA A 24 6.09 -5.06 8.07
C ALA A 24 6.07 -4.40 9.46
N THR A 25 7.22 -4.38 10.15
CA THR A 25 7.36 -3.78 11.48
C THR A 25 7.15 -2.27 11.46
N GLN A 26 7.69 -1.58 10.45
CA GLN A 26 7.52 -0.13 10.31
C GLN A 26 6.04 0.25 10.09
N LEU A 27 5.29 -0.60 9.38
CA LEU A 27 3.92 -0.31 9.02
C LEU A 27 2.96 -0.39 10.22
N ASP A 28 3.11 -1.35 11.13
CA ASP A 28 2.27 -1.43 12.34
C ASP A 28 2.43 -0.18 13.24
N SER A 29 3.66 0.30 13.42
CA SER A 29 3.93 1.54 14.18
C SER A 29 3.27 2.76 13.53
N LEU A 30 3.41 2.90 12.21
CA LEU A 30 2.77 3.96 11.44
C LEU A 30 1.24 3.93 11.58
N ILE A 31 0.62 2.76 11.46
CA ILE A 31 -0.83 2.59 11.59
C ILE A 31 -1.31 3.04 12.97
N LYS A 32 -0.61 2.63 14.04
CA LYS A 32 -0.94 3.03 15.40
C LYS A 32 -0.89 4.56 15.57
N GLN A 33 0.10 5.23 14.99
CA GLN A 33 0.21 6.69 15.01
C GLN A 33 -0.93 7.36 14.22
N LEU A 34 -1.25 6.86 13.03
CA LEU A 34 -2.37 7.38 12.23
C LEU A 34 -3.70 7.25 12.97
N ILE A 35 -3.95 6.12 13.62
CA ILE A 35 -5.17 5.92 14.42
C ILE A 35 -5.21 6.89 15.61
N LYS A 36 -4.08 7.10 16.30
CA LYS A 36 -3.98 8.09 17.39
C LYS A 36 -4.28 9.52 16.91
N GLN A 37 -3.95 9.84 15.66
CA GLN A 37 -4.28 11.11 15.02
C GLN A 37 -5.73 11.17 14.50
N GLY A 38 -6.54 10.14 14.75
CA GLY A 38 -7.95 10.10 14.41
C GLY A 38 -8.26 9.59 13.00
N TYR A 39 -7.28 9.03 12.27
CA TYR A 39 -7.53 8.39 10.97
C TYR A 39 -8.16 7.00 11.12
N GLN A 40 -9.02 6.63 10.18
CA GLN A 40 -9.50 5.25 10.04
C GLN A 40 -8.62 4.50 9.05
N VAL A 41 -7.97 3.43 9.51
CA VAL A 41 -7.03 2.67 8.70
C VAL A 41 -7.56 1.26 8.45
N ARG A 42 -7.44 0.82 7.19
CA ARG A 42 -7.58 -0.58 6.79
C ARG A 42 -6.33 -1.02 6.08
N VAL A 43 -5.96 -2.28 6.26
CA VAL A 43 -4.84 -2.92 5.56
C VAL A 43 -5.39 -4.00 4.64
N LEU A 44 -4.84 -4.08 3.43
CA LEU A 44 -4.95 -5.24 2.56
C LEU A 44 -3.54 -5.78 2.32
N THR A 45 -3.36 -7.07 2.57
CA THR A 45 -2.08 -7.75 2.49
C THR A 45 -2.25 -9.23 2.13
N PHE A 46 -1.16 -9.94 1.90
CA PHE A 46 -1.17 -11.39 1.75
C PHE A 46 -0.95 -12.09 3.09
N GLY A 47 -1.18 -13.40 3.14
CA GLY A 47 -0.87 -14.25 4.30
C GLY A 47 -2.07 -15.02 4.83
N GLN A 48 -1.83 -15.88 5.83
CA GLN A 48 -2.80 -16.88 6.29
C GLN A 48 -3.35 -16.64 7.70
N LYS A 49 -2.61 -15.94 8.56
CA LYS A 49 -2.96 -15.82 9.98
C LYS A 49 -3.66 -14.49 10.27
N ASP A 50 -4.92 -14.57 10.72
CA ASP A 50 -5.57 -13.42 11.35
C ASP A 50 -5.01 -13.25 12.77
N HIS A 51 -4.21 -12.20 12.92
CA HIS A 51 -3.86 -11.67 14.24
C HIS A 51 -4.90 -10.61 14.61
N LYS A 52 -5.27 -10.55 15.90
CA LYS A 52 -6.21 -9.53 16.37
C LYS A 52 -5.49 -8.18 16.44
N TYR A 53 -5.80 -7.32 15.47
CA TYR A 53 -5.40 -5.92 15.47
C TYR A 53 -6.56 -5.03 15.91
N PRO A 54 -6.31 -3.86 16.52
CA PRO A 54 -7.34 -2.87 16.81
C PRO A 54 -7.89 -2.16 15.56
N TYR A 55 -7.47 -2.60 14.37
CA TYR A 55 -7.85 -2.05 13.06
C TYR A 55 -8.07 -3.19 12.06
N GLN A 56 -8.76 -2.89 10.95
CA GLN A 56 -9.13 -3.92 9.97
C GLN A 56 -7.93 -4.33 9.12
N VAL A 57 -7.56 -5.61 9.18
CA VAL A 57 -6.56 -6.22 8.30
C VAL A 57 -7.26 -7.26 7.45
N ASN A 58 -7.21 -7.10 6.13
CA ASN A 58 -7.79 -8.01 5.17
C ASN A 58 -6.66 -8.80 4.53
N ARG A 59 -6.72 -10.12 4.62
CA ARG A 59 -5.69 -11.00 4.04
C ARG A 59 -6.17 -11.71 2.79
N VAL A 60 -5.26 -11.89 1.85
CA VAL A 60 -5.39 -12.79 0.71
C VAL A 60 -4.49 -13.98 0.96
N SER A 61 -5.09 -15.16 1.02
CA SER A 61 -4.38 -16.41 1.30
C SER A 61 -3.56 -16.85 0.10
N HIS A 62 -2.34 -17.34 0.36
CA HIS A 62 -1.46 -17.99 -0.61
C HIS A 62 -1.88 -19.41 -1.01
N LYS A 63 -3.17 -19.73 -0.91
CA LYS A 63 -3.70 -21.05 -1.26
C LYS A 63 -3.95 -21.20 -2.76
N TRP A 64 -4.02 -20.08 -3.46
CA TRP A 64 -4.31 -20.03 -4.88
C TRP A 64 -3.01 -19.91 -5.68
N PRO A 65 -2.98 -20.36 -6.95
CA PRO A 65 -1.87 -20.06 -7.84
C PRO A 65 -1.61 -18.55 -7.92
N LEU A 66 -0.35 -18.16 -8.11
CA LEU A 66 0.13 -16.77 -8.07
C LEU A 66 -0.77 -15.78 -8.84
N PHE A 67 -1.23 -16.17 -10.03
CA PHE A 67 -2.11 -15.32 -10.84
C PHE A 67 -3.45 -15.02 -10.14
N PHE A 68 -4.08 -16.04 -9.55
CA PHE A 68 -5.38 -15.91 -8.91
C PHE A 68 -5.31 -15.15 -7.59
N GLU A 69 -4.29 -15.37 -6.76
CA GLU A 69 -4.13 -14.58 -5.53
C GLU A 69 -3.93 -13.09 -5.83
N ASN A 70 -3.16 -12.75 -6.87
CA ASN A 70 -2.96 -11.36 -7.30
C ASN A 70 -4.27 -10.75 -7.83
N LEU A 71 -5.09 -11.53 -8.56
CA LEU A 71 -6.40 -11.07 -9.01
C LEU A 71 -7.37 -10.86 -7.84
N ILE A 72 -7.41 -11.78 -6.87
CA ILE A 72 -8.21 -11.65 -5.64
C ILE A 72 -7.76 -10.41 -4.86
N TYR A 73 -6.45 -10.18 -4.76
CA TYR A 73 -5.89 -8.99 -4.13
C TYR A 73 -6.35 -7.70 -4.82
N LEU A 74 -6.29 -7.64 -6.15
CA LEU A 74 -6.80 -6.50 -6.92
C LEU A 74 -8.30 -6.25 -6.68
N ILE A 75 -9.12 -7.30 -6.77
CA ILE A 75 -10.58 -7.21 -6.60
C ILE A 75 -10.91 -6.73 -5.17
N LYS A 76 -10.30 -7.33 -4.15
CA LYS A 76 -10.47 -6.87 -2.76
C LYS A 76 -10.00 -5.42 -2.59
N GLY A 77 -8.88 -5.05 -3.22
CA GLY A 77 -8.36 -3.69 -3.22
C GLY A 77 -9.38 -2.69 -3.76
N LEU A 78 -9.97 -2.99 -4.93
CA LEU A 78 -11.02 -2.15 -5.53
C LEU A 78 -12.25 -2.02 -4.61
N ILE A 79 -12.75 -3.14 -4.08
CA ILE A 79 -13.91 -3.16 -3.18
C ILE A 79 -13.67 -2.32 -1.93
N LEU A 80 -12.52 -2.51 -1.27
CA LEU A 80 -12.16 -1.78 -0.06
C LEU A 80 -11.95 -0.27 -0.34
N SER A 81 -11.43 0.06 -1.52
CA SER A 81 -11.13 1.44 -1.92
C SER A 81 -12.37 2.31 -2.10
N PHE A 82 -13.53 1.75 -2.39
CA PHE A 82 -14.78 2.52 -2.45
C PHE A 82 -15.08 3.25 -1.14
N LYS A 83 -14.73 2.65 0.00
CA LYS A 83 -14.99 3.19 1.34
C LYS A 83 -13.80 3.94 1.93
N THR A 84 -12.80 4.33 1.12
CA THR A 84 -11.63 5.09 1.56
C THR A 84 -11.44 6.40 0.79
N ASP A 85 -10.74 7.35 1.40
CA ASP A 85 -10.41 8.63 0.79
C ASP A 85 -8.98 8.60 0.19
N ILE A 86 -8.06 7.83 0.81
CA ILE A 86 -6.63 7.77 0.45
C ILE A 86 -6.19 6.31 0.32
N ILE A 87 -5.37 6.03 -0.69
CA ILE A 87 -4.61 4.79 -0.85
C ILE A 87 -3.17 5.07 -0.45
N TYR A 88 -2.65 4.30 0.50
CA TYR A 88 -1.25 4.29 0.88
C TYR A 88 -0.60 3.00 0.38
N ASN A 89 0.31 3.13 -0.57
CA ASN A 89 1.02 2.01 -1.17
C ASN A 89 2.40 1.84 -0.54
N GLN A 90 2.67 0.66 0.03
CA GLN A 90 3.90 0.39 0.78
C GLN A 90 5.08 -0.02 -0.10
N ASP A 91 4.82 -0.72 -1.20
CA ASP A 91 5.83 -1.28 -2.10
C ASP A 91 5.42 -1.18 -3.58
N LEU A 92 6.37 -1.35 -4.51
CA LEU A 92 6.15 -1.18 -5.95
C LEU A 92 5.88 -2.51 -6.69
N TYR A 93 5.57 -3.58 -5.96
CA TYR A 93 5.27 -4.89 -6.56
C TYR A 93 3.76 -4.99 -6.81
N THR A 94 3.11 -6.09 -6.38
CA THR A 94 1.68 -6.28 -6.57
C THR A 94 0.86 -5.14 -5.95
N SER A 95 1.26 -4.63 -4.78
CA SER A 95 0.51 -3.54 -4.14
C SER A 95 0.55 -2.27 -4.97
N GLY A 96 1.69 -1.95 -5.60
CA GLY A 96 1.86 -0.78 -6.45
C GLY A 96 1.09 -0.84 -7.75
N ILE A 97 1.08 -2.01 -8.42
CA ILE A 97 0.24 -2.21 -9.61
C ILE A 97 -1.23 -2.06 -9.24
N THR A 98 -1.64 -2.69 -8.13
CA THR A 98 -3.02 -2.60 -7.61
C THR A 98 -3.41 -1.17 -7.28
N SER A 99 -2.53 -0.42 -6.63
CA SER A 99 -2.78 0.98 -6.24
C SER A 99 -2.92 1.90 -7.46
N LEU A 100 -2.12 1.67 -8.50
CA LEU A 100 -2.21 2.42 -9.74
C LEU A 100 -3.53 2.15 -10.47
N ILE A 101 -3.96 0.89 -10.54
CA ILE A 101 -5.25 0.51 -11.14
C ILE A 101 -6.40 1.17 -10.35
N ILE A 102 -6.39 1.05 -9.03
CA ILE A 102 -7.38 1.69 -8.15
C ILE A 102 -7.42 3.20 -8.37
N LYS A 103 -6.27 3.86 -8.46
CA LYS A 103 -6.21 5.30 -8.75
C LYS A 103 -6.85 5.62 -10.10
N LYS A 104 -6.51 4.89 -11.16
CA LYS A 104 -7.05 5.15 -12.50
C LYS A 104 -8.57 4.93 -12.57
N VAL A 105 -9.05 3.85 -11.95
CA VAL A 105 -10.47 3.46 -11.98
C VAL A 105 -11.33 4.33 -11.03
N LEU A 106 -10.86 4.58 -9.82
CA LEU A 106 -11.64 5.23 -8.75
C LEU A 106 -11.21 6.66 -8.43
N LYS A 107 -10.19 7.19 -9.13
CA LYS A 107 -9.64 8.55 -8.94
C LYS A 107 -9.26 8.87 -7.48
N LYS A 108 -8.82 7.85 -6.73
CA LYS A 108 -8.42 8.00 -5.32
C LYS A 108 -7.05 8.68 -5.22
N LYS A 109 -6.85 9.43 -4.13
CA LYS A 109 -5.54 9.99 -3.78
C LYS A 109 -4.58 8.83 -3.47
N LEU A 110 -3.46 8.78 -4.16
CA LEU A 110 -2.42 7.75 -4.02
C LEU A 110 -1.17 8.36 -3.40
N VAL A 111 -0.81 7.84 -2.23
CA VAL A 111 0.47 8.12 -1.57
C VAL A 111 1.30 6.86 -1.65
N THR A 112 2.49 6.94 -2.24
CA THR A 112 3.35 5.77 -2.42
C THR A 112 4.64 5.95 -1.63
N ARG A 113 5.00 4.95 -0.82
CA ARG A 113 6.31 4.87 -0.18
C ARG A 113 7.28 4.21 -1.15
N PHE A 114 8.45 4.81 -1.31
CA PHE A 114 9.57 4.24 -2.04
C PHE A 114 10.74 4.03 -1.09
N VAL A 115 11.23 2.80 -1.09
CA VAL A 115 12.49 2.42 -0.44
C VAL A 115 13.38 1.90 -1.54
N GLU A 116 14.66 2.23 -1.42
CA GLU A 116 15.71 1.81 -2.34
C GLU A 116 15.57 0.33 -2.71
N ASP A 117 15.42 0.07 -4.01
CA ASP A 117 15.42 -1.25 -4.61
C ASP A 117 16.53 -1.24 -5.66
N PRO A 118 17.62 -2.02 -5.48
CA PRO A 118 18.73 -2.09 -6.43
C PRO A 118 18.29 -2.44 -7.86
N THR A 119 17.12 -3.06 -8.01
CA THR A 119 16.54 -3.45 -9.29
C THR A 119 15.59 -2.40 -9.88
N PHE A 120 15.42 -1.24 -9.23
CA PHE A 120 14.49 -0.21 -9.67
C PHE A 120 14.83 0.35 -11.05
N GLU A 121 16.11 0.61 -11.32
CA GLU A 121 16.56 1.21 -12.58
C GLU A 121 16.75 0.18 -13.70
N THR A 122 17.20 -1.03 -13.35
CA THR A 122 17.69 -2.03 -14.31
C THR A 122 16.76 -3.24 -14.51
N GLY A 123 15.75 -3.42 -13.65
CA GLY A 123 14.85 -4.57 -13.74
C GLY A 123 13.82 -4.46 -14.87
N SER A 124 13.34 -5.61 -15.37
CA SER A 124 12.30 -5.68 -16.40
C SER A 124 10.99 -4.96 -16.02
N PHE A 125 10.74 -4.75 -14.72
CA PHE A 125 9.58 -4.02 -14.20
C PHE A 125 9.83 -2.52 -13.96
N SER A 126 11.01 -1.99 -14.33
CA SER A 126 11.40 -0.59 -14.12
C SER A 126 10.37 0.40 -14.67
N LYS A 127 9.87 0.18 -15.89
CA LYS A 127 8.84 1.04 -16.53
C LYS A 127 7.56 1.11 -15.69
N ILE A 128 7.08 -0.02 -15.19
CA ILE A 128 5.85 -0.08 -14.38
C ILE A 128 6.07 0.58 -13.03
N ARG A 129 7.21 0.32 -12.37
CA ARG A 129 7.59 0.94 -11.09
C ARG A 129 7.69 2.45 -11.20
N LYS A 130 8.35 2.97 -12.24
CA LYS A 130 8.40 4.40 -12.57
C LYS A 130 6.99 4.96 -12.82
N SER A 131 6.14 4.22 -13.54
CA SER A 131 4.74 4.63 -13.77
C SER A 131 3.95 4.77 -12.47
N ILE A 132 4.12 3.85 -11.51
CA ILE A 132 3.47 3.93 -10.20
C ILE A 132 3.89 5.21 -9.47
N LEU A 133 5.20 5.49 -9.43
CA LEU A 133 5.72 6.69 -8.77
C LEU A 133 5.25 7.97 -9.44
N PHE A 134 5.39 8.07 -10.76
CA PHE A 134 4.98 9.25 -11.54
C PHE A 134 3.48 9.55 -11.40
N ASN A 135 2.65 8.51 -11.29
CA ASN A 135 1.20 8.66 -11.11
C ASN A 135 0.80 8.79 -9.63
N SER A 136 1.71 8.77 -8.67
CA SER A 136 1.38 8.99 -7.26
C SER A 136 1.19 10.48 -6.98
N ASP A 137 0.17 10.85 -6.19
CA ASP A 137 -0.05 12.26 -5.81
C ASP A 137 1.01 12.75 -4.83
N LYS A 138 1.55 11.83 -4.01
CA LYS A 138 2.69 12.07 -3.15
C LYS A 138 3.58 10.83 -3.10
N ILE A 139 4.88 11.06 -3.04
CA ILE A 139 5.88 10.01 -2.85
C ILE A 139 6.57 10.27 -1.51
N ILE A 140 6.66 9.24 -0.67
CA ILE A 140 7.41 9.26 0.58
C ILE A 140 8.69 8.47 0.38
N VAL A 141 9.83 9.09 0.64
CA VAL A 141 11.16 8.48 0.57
C VAL A 141 11.80 8.49 1.96
N VAL A 142 12.70 7.54 2.23
CA VAL A 142 13.35 7.41 3.54
C VAL A 142 14.62 8.26 3.69
N SER A 143 15.16 8.80 2.60
CA SER A 143 16.37 9.63 2.61
C SER A 143 16.40 10.63 1.45
N ASN A 144 17.21 11.68 1.59
CA ASN A 144 17.46 12.66 0.51
C ASN A 144 18.16 12.01 -0.69
N TYR A 145 19.03 11.03 -0.47
CA TYR A 145 19.68 10.27 -1.55
C TYR A 145 18.64 9.59 -2.45
N ILE A 146 17.66 8.90 -1.86
CA ILE A 146 16.58 8.25 -2.62
C ILE A 146 15.69 9.29 -3.31
N LYS A 147 15.51 10.47 -2.71
CA LYS A 147 14.77 11.58 -3.35
C LYS A 147 15.39 11.95 -4.69
N GLU A 148 16.72 12.03 -4.77
CA GLU A 148 17.42 12.35 -6.02
C GLU A 148 17.22 11.26 -7.08
N ILE A 149 17.20 9.98 -6.69
CA ILE A 149 16.93 8.86 -7.60
C ILE A 149 15.52 8.95 -8.19
N VAL A 150 14.52 9.30 -7.37
CA VAL A 150 13.12 9.42 -7.82
C VAL A 150 12.90 10.63 -8.75
N LEU A 151 13.68 11.69 -8.60
CA LEU A 151 13.57 12.92 -9.38
C LEU A 151 14.32 12.88 -10.72
N LYS A 152 15.21 11.90 -10.93
CA LYS A 152 15.90 11.66 -12.21
C LYS A 152 15.01 10.93 -13.21
#